data_AF-A0A7U2IAS9-F1
#
_entry.id   AF-A0A7U2IAS9-F1
#
_cell.length_a   1.000
_cell.length_b   1.000
_cell.length_c   1.000
_cell.angle_alpha   90.00
_cell.angle_beta   90.00
_cell.angle_gamma   90.00
#
_symmetry.space_group_name_H-M   'P 1'
#
loop_
_entity.id
_entity.type
_entity.pdbx_description
1 polymer ?
#
loop_
_entity_poly.entity_id
_entity_poly.type
_entity_poly.pdbx_seq_one_letter_code
_entity_poly.pdbx_strand_id
1 'polypeptide(L)'
;MPGITNHEDKFQSLVQALSEKLGPCSGIDSADVDEKVLQQLMQDYVSNESEWSKYFFPASNMAYTRNLVDKGNGKSNLMILVWSPGRASPIHE
;
A
#
# COMPACT_ATOMS: atom_id res chain seq x y z
N MET A 1 0.41 -5.31 -35.13
CA MET A 1 -0.86 -4.73 -34.60
C MET A 1 -0.55 -4.09 -33.25
N PRO A 2 -1.20 -2.97 -32.89
CA PRO A 2 -0.56 -1.82 -32.24
C PRO A 2 -0.43 -1.94 -30.71
N GLY A 3 0.71 -1.46 -30.21
CA GLY A 3 0.82 -0.66 -28.98
C GLY A 3 0.70 -1.37 -27.63
N ILE A 4 1.76 -2.05 -27.19
CA ILE A 4 1.99 -2.20 -25.74
C ILE A 4 2.38 -0.81 -25.23
N THR A 5 1.41 -0.02 -24.80
CA THR A 5 1.71 1.13 -23.94
C THR A 5 2.10 0.55 -22.59
N ASN A 6 3.41 0.50 -22.30
CA ASN A 6 3.92 0.29 -20.94
C ASN A 6 3.40 1.45 -20.10
N HIS A 7 2.20 1.30 -19.54
CA HIS A 7 1.73 2.17 -18.49
C HIS A 7 2.59 1.84 -17.27
N GLU A 8 3.48 2.75 -16.91
CA GLU A 8 4.33 2.59 -15.74
C GLU A 8 3.41 2.51 -14.51
N ASP A 9 3.34 1.34 -13.89
CA ASP A 9 2.51 1.08 -12.70
C ASP A 9 3.20 1.74 -11.49
N LYS A 10 2.87 3.00 -11.26
CA LYS A 10 3.49 3.82 -10.22
C LYS A 10 3.19 3.30 -8.83
N PHE A 11 2.05 2.64 -8.64
CA PHE A 11 1.75 1.94 -7.41
C PHE A 11 2.77 0.83 -7.14
N GLN A 12 3.12 -0.02 -8.12
CA GLN A 12 4.16 -1.04 -7.91
C GLN A 12 5.55 -0.43 -7.70
N SER A 13 5.87 0.69 -8.37
CA SER A 13 7.09 1.44 -8.08
C SER A 13 7.14 1.93 -6.63
N LEU A 14 6.02 2.40 -6.08
CA LEU A 14 5.90 2.75 -4.67
C LEU A 14 6.12 1.53 -3.76
N VAL A 15 5.46 0.39 -4.05
CA VAL A 15 5.64 -0.84 -3.26
C VAL A 15 7.12 -1.24 -3.21
N GLN A 16 7.79 -1.22 -4.36
CA GLN A 16 9.21 -1.54 -4.45
C GLN A 16 10.07 -0.53 -3.66
N ALA A 17 9.82 0.77 -3.81
CA ALA A 17 10.59 1.80 -3.11
C ALA A 17 10.46 1.68 -1.58
N LEU A 18 9.26 1.35 -1.07
CA LEU A 18 9.06 1.08 0.36
C LEU A 18 9.85 -0.14 0.82
N SER A 19 9.83 -1.23 0.06
CA SER A 19 10.59 -2.44 0.36
C SER A 19 12.10 -2.18 0.37
N GLU A 20 12.60 -1.42 -0.60
CA GLU A 20 14.00 -1.01 -0.67
C GLU A 20 14.42 -0.13 0.52
N LYS A 21 13.55 0.80 0.95
CA LYS A 21 13.83 1.64 2.12
C LYS A 21 13.80 0.89 3.44
N LEU A 22 12.94 -0.10 3.59
CA LEU A 22 12.94 -0.99 4.75
C LEU A 22 14.09 -2.01 4.71
N GLY A 23 14.69 -2.22 3.53
CA GLY A 23 15.79 -3.16 3.36
C GLY A 23 15.40 -4.60 3.71
N PRO A 24 16.37 -5.52 3.88
CA PRO A 24 16.09 -6.94 4.07
C PRO A 24 15.63 -7.31 5.49
N CYS A 25 15.87 -6.46 6.49
CA CYS A 25 15.71 -6.84 7.90
C CYS A 25 15.03 -5.78 8.78
N SER A 26 14.92 -4.53 8.33
CA SER A 26 14.49 -3.43 9.20
C SER A 26 12.97 -3.36 9.26
N GLY A 27 12.43 -3.24 10.48
CA GLY A 27 11.02 -2.94 10.71
C GLY A 27 10.74 -1.45 10.52
N ILE A 28 9.45 -1.10 10.40
CA ILE A 28 9.02 0.30 10.24
C ILE A 28 9.37 1.18 11.46
N ASP A 29 9.56 0.55 12.62
CA ASP A 29 9.92 1.15 13.91
C ASP A 29 11.42 1.01 14.23
N SER A 30 12.22 0.51 13.29
CA SER A 30 13.66 0.30 13.52
C SER A 30 14.42 1.63 13.49
N ALA A 31 15.42 1.76 14.36
CA ALA A 31 16.16 3.01 14.55
C ALA A 31 16.93 3.49 13.30
N ASP A 32 17.20 2.59 12.36
CA ASP A 32 17.84 2.85 11.07
C ASP A 32 16.85 3.25 9.95
N VAL A 33 15.55 3.27 10.24
CA VAL A 33 14.50 3.65 9.29
C VAL A 33 13.99 5.05 9.62
N ASP A 34 14.10 5.97 8.65
CA ASP A 34 13.50 7.29 8.75
C ASP A 34 12.04 7.25 8.29
N GLU A 35 11.11 7.30 9.24
CA GLU A 35 9.66 7.31 8.99
C GLU A 35 9.23 8.43 8.03
N LYS A 36 9.94 9.57 8.01
CA LYS A 36 9.59 10.70 7.13
C LYS A 36 9.83 10.37 5.67
N VAL A 37 10.84 9.56 5.38
CA VAL A 37 11.12 9.09 4.02
C VAL A 37 10.00 8.17 3.54
N LEU A 38 9.53 7.26 4.40
CA LEU A 38 8.40 6.38 4.07
C LEU A 38 7.12 7.17 3.84
N GLN A 39 6.84 8.16 4.70
CA GLN A 39 5.69 9.06 4.53
C GLN A 39 5.78 9.86 3.23
N GLN A 40 6.96 10.37 2.87
CA GLN A 40 7.16 11.11 1.62
C GLN A 40 6.92 10.23 0.40
N LEU A 41 7.45 8.99 0.38
CA LEU A 41 7.19 8.03 -0.70
C LEU A 41 5.69 7.80 -0.90
N MET A 42 4.93 7.60 0.18
CA MET A 42 3.48 7.42 0.13
C MET A 42 2.75 8.68 -0.38
N GLN A 43 3.23 9.88 -0.03
CA GLN A 43 2.63 11.15 -0.45
C GLN A 43 2.91 11.49 -1.92
N ASP A 44 4.10 11.15 -2.42
CA ASP A 44 4.51 11.42 -3.81
C ASP A 44 3.74 10.57 -4.83
N TYR A 45 3.19 9.44 -4.38
CA TYR A 45 2.33 8.62 -5.22
C TYR A 45 0.96 9.29 -5.46
N VAL A 46 0.75 9.68 -6.72
CA VAL A 46 -0.56 10.14 -7.20
C VAL A 46 -1.42 8.92 -7.55
N SER A 47 -2.49 8.73 -6.78
CA SER A 47 -3.35 7.54 -6.89
C SER A 47 -4.00 7.38 -8.27
N ASN A 48 -3.89 6.18 -8.82
CA ASN A 48 -4.58 5.75 -10.03
C ASN A 48 -5.33 4.43 -9.77
N GLU A 49 -6.65 4.45 -9.95
CA GLU A 49 -7.53 3.31 -9.69
C GLU A 49 -7.11 2.03 -10.42
N SER A 50 -6.65 2.14 -11.67
CA SER A 50 -6.25 0.96 -12.44
C SER A 50 -5.09 0.19 -11.81
N GLU A 51 -4.22 0.87 -11.05
CA GLU A 51 -2.98 0.30 -10.49
C GLU A 51 -3.25 -0.51 -9.20
N TRP A 52 -4.25 -0.11 -8.40
CA TRP A 52 -4.60 -0.78 -7.15
C TRP A 52 -5.92 -1.57 -7.19
N SER A 53 -6.71 -1.47 -8.26
CA SER A 53 -8.02 -2.13 -8.43
C SER A 53 -8.00 -3.64 -8.13
N LYS A 54 -6.89 -4.34 -8.41
CA LYS A 54 -6.74 -5.78 -8.12
C LYS A 54 -6.78 -6.12 -6.62
N TYR A 55 -6.64 -5.13 -5.74
CA TYR A 55 -6.75 -5.27 -4.28
C TYR A 55 -8.08 -4.73 -3.73
N PHE A 56 -9.00 -4.29 -4.60
CA PHE A 56 -10.31 -3.77 -4.23
C PHE A 56 -11.29 -4.93 -4.01
N PHE A 57 -11.39 -5.40 -2.77
CA PHE A 57 -12.33 -6.45 -2.38
C PHE A 57 -13.37 -5.90 -1.38
N PRO A 58 -14.47 -5.29 -1.84
CA PRO A 58 -15.50 -4.76 -0.94
C PRO A 58 -16.34 -5.89 -0.31
N ALA A 59 -16.79 -5.68 0.92
CA ALA A 59 -17.71 -6.59 1.61
C ALA A 59 -18.77 -5.78 2.36
N SER A 60 -20.00 -5.74 1.82
CA SER A 60 -21.08 -4.87 2.31
C SER A 60 -21.58 -5.20 3.73
N ASN A 61 -21.34 -6.42 4.19
CA ASN A 61 -21.63 -6.87 5.55
C ASN A 61 -20.53 -6.50 6.57
N MET A 62 -19.39 -5.99 6.11
CA MET A 62 -18.27 -5.58 6.95
C MET A 62 -18.13 -4.05 6.95
N ALA A 63 -17.58 -3.49 8.03
CA ALA A 63 -17.25 -2.06 8.09
C ALA A 63 -16.22 -1.68 7.02
N TYR A 64 -15.20 -2.51 6.88
CA TYR A 64 -14.17 -2.42 5.86
C TYR A 64 -13.48 -3.79 5.69
N THR A 65 -12.81 -3.98 4.56
CA THR A 65 -11.89 -5.11 4.35
C THR A 65 -10.45 -4.64 4.44
N ARG A 66 -9.53 -5.56 4.74
CA ARG A 66 -8.08 -5.32 4.81
C ARG A 66 -7.40 -6.24 3.79
N ASN A 67 -6.94 -5.68 2.68
CA ASN A 67 -6.46 -6.43 1.54
C ASN A 67 -4.94 -6.32 1.47
N LEU A 68 -4.24 -7.43 1.66
CA LEU A 68 -2.78 -7.47 1.64
C LEU A 68 -2.27 -7.15 0.23
N VAL A 69 -1.38 -6.17 0.13
CA VAL A 69 -0.69 -5.78 -1.10
C VAL A 69 0.66 -6.47 -1.16
N ASP A 70 1.45 -6.32 -0.09
CA ASP A 70 2.82 -6.82 0.00
C ASP A 70 3.21 -7.09 1.47
N LYS A 71 4.07 -8.10 1.69
CA LYS A 71 4.56 -8.49 3.03
C LYS A 71 5.90 -7.81 3.39
N GLY A 72 6.36 -6.89 2.56
CA GLY A 72 7.66 -6.25 2.67
C GLY A 72 8.78 -7.27 2.80
N ASN A 73 9.63 -7.04 3.79
CA ASN A 73 10.73 -7.90 4.19
C ASN A 73 10.34 -8.88 5.32
N GLY A 74 9.05 -9.07 5.60
CA GLY A 74 8.54 -9.87 6.72
C GLY A 74 8.52 -9.13 8.08
N LYS A 75 8.89 -7.84 8.10
CA LYS A 75 8.79 -6.95 9.27
C LYS A 75 7.78 -5.82 9.09
N SER A 76 7.13 -5.74 7.93
CA SER A 76 6.05 -4.79 7.64
C SER A 76 4.97 -5.45 6.79
N ASN A 77 3.81 -4.81 6.66
CA ASN A 77 2.81 -5.17 5.66
C ASN A 77 2.30 -3.89 5.00
N LEU A 78 2.13 -3.92 3.69
CA LEU A 78 1.37 -2.92 2.96
C LEU A 78 -0.02 -3.49 2.67
N MET A 79 -1.06 -2.72 3.00
CA MET A 79 -2.45 -3.13 2.82
C MET A 79 -3.29 -2.00 2.23
N ILE A 80 -4.32 -2.37 1.47
CA ILE A 80 -5.40 -1.48 1.08
C ILE A 80 -6.63 -1.80 1.90
N LEU A 81 -7.18 -0.77 2.55
CA LEU A 81 -8.45 -0.87 3.27
C LEU A 81 -9.58 -0.37 2.38
N VAL A 82 -10.62 -1.19 2.20
CA VAL A 82 -11.81 -0.82 1.43
C VAL A 82 -12.98 -0.61 2.38
N TRP A 83 -13.41 0.64 2.53
CA TRP A 83 -14.48 1.05 3.43
C TRP A 83 -15.85 0.85 2.79
N SER A 84 -16.76 0.20 3.52
CA SER A 84 -18.18 0.22 3.14
C SER A 84 -18.76 1.63 3.37
N PRO A 85 -19.67 2.12 2.52
CA PRO A 85 -20.22 3.47 2.64
C PRO A 85 -20.78 3.77 4.04
N GLY A 86 -20.39 4.91 4.62
CA GLY A 86 -20.85 5.35 5.94
C GLY A 86 -20.31 4.55 7.13
N ARG A 87 -19.33 3.66 6.94
CA ARG A 87 -18.70 2.88 8.01
C ARG A 87 -17.39 3.53 8.46
N ALA A 88 -16.97 3.20 9.68
CA ALA A 88 -15.74 3.66 10.30
C ALA A 88 -15.09 2.52 11.11
N SER A 89 -13.84 2.70 11.52
CA SER A 89 -13.19 1.74 12.42
C SER A 89 -13.72 1.90 13.84
N PRO A 90 -13.76 0.81 14.62
CA PRO A 90 -13.75 0.91 16.07
C PRO A 90 -12.53 1.69 16.55
N ILE A 91 -12.61 2.23 17.76
CA ILE A 91 -11.45 2.79 18.46
C ILE A 91 -10.42 1.66 18.66
N HIS A 92 -9.17 1.95 18.32
CA HIS A 92 -8.02 1.05 18.48
C HIS A 92 -6.78 1.88 18.82
N GLU A 93 -5.77 1.21 19.38
CA GLU A 93 -4.44 1.75 19.73
C GLU A 93 -3.58 2.03 18.49
#